data_AF-A0A6G7VDF6-F1
#
_entry.id   AF-A0A6G7VDF6-F1
#
_cell.length_a   1.000
_cell.length_b   1.000
_cell.length_c   1.000
_cell.angle_alpha   90.00
_cell.angle_beta   90.00
_cell.angle_gamma   90.00
#
_symmetry.space_group_name_H-M   'P 1'
#
loop_
_entity.id
_entity.type
_entity.pdbx_description
1 polymer ?
#
loop_
_entity_poly.entity_id
_entity_poly.type
_entity_poly.pdbx_seq_one_letter_code
_entity_poly.pdbx_strand_id
1 'polypeptide(L)'
;MHAADLLADLRAAGFDLLPDGDLLIVSPASRLTPAQREAIRAHKPGLLACLWGEMLREHFEERAAALKRGGLPREEAEANARASTGLLARNLGLPWAALRLALSDPALPDSPDPVDRPPYGLPAWCLTPDHKPVQQGVFHVPKRSL
;
A
#
# COMPACT_ATOMS: atom_id res chain seq x y z
N MET A 1 -16.90 -12.18 -11.00
CA MET A 1 -16.38 -12.24 -9.62
C MET A 1 -15.35 -11.13 -9.49
N HIS A 2 -15.47 -10.26 -8.49
CA HIS A 2 -14.45 -9.25 -8.24
C HIS A 2 -13.34 -9.81 -7.33
N ALA A 3 -12.16 -9.21 -7.36
CA ALA A 3 -11.03 -9.70 -6.56
C ALA A 3 -11.31 -9.66 -5.04
N ALA A 4 -12.07 -8.66 -4.57
CA ALA A 4 -12.49 -8.56 -3.18
C ALA A 4 -13.40 -9.73 -2.76
N ASP A 5 -14.34 -10.14 -3.62
CA ASP A 5 -15.22 -11.29 -3.38
C ASP A 5 -14.39 -12.58 -3.28
N LEU A 6 -13.46 -12.78 -4.23
CA LEU A 6 -12.56 -13.94 -4.21
C LEU A 6 -11.67 -13.96 -2.96
N LEU A 7 -11.15 -12.81 -2.53
CA LEU A 7 -10.36 -12.71 -1.30
C LEU A 7 -11.18 -13.12 -0.08
N ALA A 8 -12.43 -12.65 0.01
CA ALA A 8 -13.35 -13.01 1.09
C ALA A 8 -13.68 -14.51 1.08
N ASP A 9 -13.97 -15.08 -0.09
CA ASP A 9 -14.27 -16.50 -0.25
C ASP A 9 -13.08 -17.39 0.14
N LEU A 10 -11.86 -17.02 -0.26
CA LEU A 10 -10.65 -17.76 0.10
C LEU A 10 -10.38 -17.68 1.61
N ARG A 11 -10.54 -16.51 2.23
CA ARG A 11 -10.42 -16.37 3.69
C ARG A 11 -11.49 -17.19 4.43
N ALA A 12 -12.74 -17.15 3.97
CA ALA A 12 -13.82 -17.95 4.53
C ALA A 12 -13.59 -19.47 4.39
N ALA A 13 -12.91 -19.90 3.31
CA ALA A 13 -12.46 -21.28 3.13
C ALA A 13 -11.27 -21.68 4.02
N GLY A 14 -10.75 -20.75 4.83
CA GLY A 14 -9.65 -20.96 5.78
C GLY A 14 -8.26 -20.85 5.15
N PHE A 15 -8.12 -20.03 4.10
CA PHE A 15 -6.81 -19.66 3.55
C PHE A 15 -6.37 -18.29 4.09
N ASP A 16 -5.11 -18.22 4.49
CA ASP A 16 -4.40 -16.97 4.72
C ASP A 16 -3.73 -16.53 3.42
N LEU A 17 -3.86 -15.25 3.09
CA LEU A 17 -3.27 -14.63 1.91
C LEU A 17 -2.43 -13.43 2.34
N LEU A 18 -1.17 -13.41 1.91
CA LEU A 18 -0.23 -12.33 2.20
C LEU A 18 0.44 -11.87 0.90
N PRO A 19 0.56 -10.55 0.68
CA PRO A 19 1.33 -10.02 -0.43
C PRO A 19 2.83 -10.01 -0.07
N ASP A 20 3.70 -10.28 -1.04
CA ASP A 20 5.16 -10.16 -0.92
C ASP A 20 5.73 -9.59 -2.23
N GLY A 21 5.96 -8.28 -2.26
CA GLY A 21 6.21 -7.57 -3.52
C GLY A 21 5.10 -7.79 -4.54
N ASP A 22 5.44 -8.38 -5.68
CA ASP A 22 4.51 -8.79 -6.74
C ASP A 22 4.02 -10.25 -6.59
N LEU A 23 4.46 -10.96 -5.56
CA LEU A 23 4.06 -12.33 -5.26
C LEU A 23 2.87 -12.36 -4.29
N LEU A 24 2.11 -13.44 -4.38
CA LEU A 24 0.98 -13.73 -3.49
C LEU A 24 1.25 -15.06 -2.79
N ILE A 25 1.43 -15.00 -1.48
CA ILE A 25 1.61 -16.17 -0.63
C ILE A 25 0.23 -16.62 -0.15
N VAL A 26 -0.06 -17.91 -0.29
CA VAL A 26 -1.33 -18.52 0.16
C VAL A 26 -1.03 -19.70 1.07
N SER A 27 -1.61 -19.73 2.26
CA SER A 27 -1.42 -20.79 3.25
C SER A 27 -2.76 -21.33 3.75
N PRO A 28 -2.95 -22.65 3.87
CA PRO A 28 -2.06 -23.73 3.41
C PRO A 28 -2.20 -23.96 1.89
N ALA A 29 -1.11 -23.79 1.13
CA ALA A 29 -1.12 -23.98 -0.33
C ALA A 29 -1.49 -25.40 -0.78
N SER A 30 -1.30 -26.41 0.08
CA SER A 30 -1.61 -27.82 -0.21
C SER A 30 -3.10 -28.08 -0.36
N ARG A 31 -3.97 -27.23 0.20
CA ARG A 31 -5.43 -27.37 0.13
C ARG A 31 -6.05 -26.67 -1.08
N LEU A 32 -5.27 -25.95 -1.88
CA LEU A 32 -5.77 -25.25 -3.06
C LEU A 32 -6.15 -26.21 -4.18
N THR A 33 -7.41 -26.18 -4.58
CA THR A 33 -7.91 -26.90 -5.77
C THR A 33 -7.38 -26.27 -7.06
N PRO A 34 -7.37 -27.00 -8.19
CA PRO A 34 -7.00 -26.44 -9.48
C PRO A 34 -7.83 -25.21 -9.88
N ALA A 35 -9.15 -25.25 -9.63
CA ALA A 35 -10.04 -24.13 -9.92
C ALA A 35 -9.70 -22.88 -9.09
N GLN A 36 -9.38 -23.05 -7.79
CA GLN A 36 -8.93 -21.93 -6.94
C GLN A 36 -7.60 -21.36 -7.41
N ARG A 37 -6.65 -22.19 -7.85
CA ARG A 37 -5.36 -21.72 -8.40
C ARG A 37 -5.57 -20.89 -9.66
N GLU A 38 -6.44 -21.33 -10.56
CA GLU A 38 -6.77 -20.58 -11.77
C GLU A 38 -7.48 -19.26 -11.45
N ALA A 39 -8.45 -19.26 -10.52
CA ALA A 39 -9.12 -18.04 -10.06
C ALA A 39 -8.13 -17.04 -9.44
N ILE A 40 -7.22 -17.52 -8.58
CA ILE A 40 -6.16 -16.69 -7.98
C ILE A 40 -5.26 -16.09 -9.05
N ARG A 41 -4.82 -16.88 -10.04
CA ARG A 41 -3.99 -16.38 -11.14
C ARG A 41 -4.71 -15.31 -11.96
N ALA A 42 -5.96 -15.57 -12.32
CA ALA A 42 -6.78 -14.66 -13.11
C ALA A 42 -7.06 -13.33 -12.39
N HIS A 43 -7.02 -13.31 -11.05
CA HIS A 43 -7.33 -12.13 -10.25
C HIS A 43 -6.14 -11.63 -9.42
N LYS A 44 -4.93 -12.15 -9.66
CA LYS A 44 -3.73 -11.85 -8.86
C LYS A 44 -3.49 -10.34 -8.68
N PRO A 45 -3.53 -9.49 -9.73
CA PRO A 45 -3.32 -8.05 -9.56
C PRO A 45 -4.36 -7.40 -8.64
N GLY A 46 -5.63 -7.80 -8.77
CA GLY A 46 -6.70 -7.31 -7.90
C GLY A 46 -6.58 -7.79 -6.47
N LEU A 47 -6.17 -9.04 -6.25
CA LEU A 47 -5.91 -9.59 -4.91
C LEU A 47 -4.77 -8.83 -4.22
N LEU A 48 -3.67 -8.57 -4.93
CA LEU A 48 -2.56 -7.75 -4.44
C LEU A 48 -3.02 -6.33 -4.11
N ALA A 49 -3.83 -5.71 -4.97
CA ALA A 49 -4.38 -4.38 -4.71
C ALA A 49 -5.25 -4.35 -3.43
N CYS A 50 -6.09 -5.35 -3.22
CA CYS A 50 -6.89 -5.47 -1.99
C CYS A 50 -6.00 -5.64 -0.75
N LEU A 51 -5.05 -6.57 -0.78
CA LEU A 51 -4.19 -6.86 0.36
C LEU A 51 -3.27 -5.69 0.73
N TRP A 52 -2.63 -5.07 -0.25
CA TRP A 52 -1.84 -3.86 -0.02
C TRP A 52 -2.72 -2.68 0.40
N GLY A 53 -3.95 -2.60 -0.10
CA GLY A 53 -4.93 -1.58 0.29
C GLY A 53 -5.37 -1.70 1.75
N GLU A 54 -5.46 -2.93 2.30
CA GLU A 54 -5.71 -3.16 3.73
C GLU A 54 -4.55 -2.62 4.58
N MET A 55 -3.31 -2.99 4.25
CA MET A 55 -2.11 -2.51 4.96
C MET A 55 -1.96 -0.98 4.91
N LEU A 56 -2.18 -0.37 3.74
CA LEU A 56 -2.10 1.09 3.59
C LEU A 56 -3.21 1.82 4.37
N ARG A 57 -4.39 1.21 4.50
CA ARG A 57 -5.50 1.74 5.29
C ARG A 57 -5.17 1.72 6.77
N GLU A 58 -4.67 0.60 7.27
CA GLU A 58 -4.18 0.48 8.64
C GLU A 58 -3.12 1.55 8.93
N HIS A 59 -2.11 1.68 8.07
CA HIS A 59 -1.09 2.72 8.20
C HIS A 59 -1.69 4.15 8.22
N PHE A 60 -2.66 4.44 7.35
CA PHE A 60 -3.36 5.73 7.33
C PHE A 60 -4.08 5.99 8.68
N GLU A 61 -4.86 5.03 9.15
CA GLU A 61 -5.66 5.15 10.37
C GLU A 61 -4.77 5.31 11.61
N GLU A 62 -3.72 4.50 11.73
CA GLU A 62 -2.74 4.59 12.80
C GLU A 62 -2.02 5.94 12.81
N ARG A 63 -1.57 6.40 11.64
CA ARG A 63 -0.84 7.67 11.52
C ARG A 63 -1.74 8.86 11.84
N ALA A 64 -2.98 8.86 11.36
CA ALA A 64 -3.97 9.88 11.66
C ALA A 64 -4.28 9.92 13.16
N ALA A 65 -4.49 8.76 13.79
CA ALA A 65 -4.71 8.65 15.23
C ALA A 65 -3.50 9.14 16.04
N ALA A 66 -2.28 8.78 15.65
CA ALA A 66 -1.06 9.20 16.33
C ALA A 66 -0.84 10.71 16.25
N LEU A 67 -0.99 11.32 15.07
CA LEU A 67 -0.85 12.76 14.89
C LEU A 67 -1.91 13.55 15.66
N LYS A 68 -3.15 13.07 15.66
CA LYS A 68 -4.23 13.63 16.47
C LYS A 68 -3.92 13.56 17.96
N ARG A 69 -3.43 12.42 18.47
CA ARG A 69 -2.96 12.30 19.86
C ARG A 69 -1.79 13.23 20.16
N GLY A 70 -0.95 13.52 19.16
CA GLY A 70 0.13 14.50 19.22
C GLY A 70 -0.31 15.97 19.19
N GLY A 71 -1.62 16.25 19.15
CA GLY A 71 -2.16 17.59 19.25
C GLY A 71 -2.55 18.26 17.92
N LEU A 72 -2.37 17.59 16.78
CA LEU A 72 -2.83 18.14 15.50
C LEU A 72 -4.37 18.12 15.43
N PRO A 73 -4.99 19.16 14.85
CA PRO A 73 -6.39 19.11 14.45
C PRO A 73 -6.67 17.91 13.55
N ARG A 74 -7.88 17.35 13.63
CA ARG A 74 -8.24 16.12 12.90
C ARG A 74 -7.95 16.23 11.40
N GLU A 75 -8.36 17.33 10.78
CA GLU A 75 -8.18 17.56 9.34
C GLU A 75 -6.69 17.58 8.95
N GLU A 76 -5.86 18.29 9.72
CA GLU A 76 -4.41 18.33 9.50
C GLU A 76 -3.73 16.98 9.74
N ALA A 77 -4.18 16.23 10.76
CA ALA A 77 -3.71 14.89 11.06
C ALA A 77 -4.03 13.91 9.91
N GLU A 78 -5.25 13.94 9.39
CA GLU A 78 -5.68 13.12 8.26
C GLU A 78 -4.96 13.51 6.97
N ALA A 79 -4.76 14.82 6.70
CA ALA A 79 -3.99 15.28 5.54
C ALA A 79 -2.53 14.80 5.59
N ASN A 80 -1.87 14.91 6.76
CA ASN A 80 -0.51 14.41 6.95
C ASN A 80 -0.43 12.88 6.85
N ALA A 81 -1.40 12.16 7.41
CA ALA A 81 -1.48 10.71 7.29
C ALA A 81 -1.67 10.28 5.84
N ARG A 82 -2.54 10.96 5.08
CA ARG A 82 -2.76 10.70 3.66
C ARG A 82 -1.47 10.89 2.84
N ALA A 83 -0.75 11.98 3.04
CA ALA A 83 0.55 12.21 2.40
C ALA A 83 1.60 11.15 2.81
N SER A 84 1.62 10.77 4.08
CA SER A 84 2.53 9.74 4.60
C SER A 84 2.25 8.36 3.97
N THR A 85 0.98 7.98 3.85
CA THR A 85 0.55 6.72 3.23
C THR A 85 0.85 6.71 1.73
N GLY A 86 0.64 7.83 1.03
CA GLY A 86 1.04 7.97 -0.38
C GLY A 86 2.55 7.84 -0.59
N LEU A 87 3.36 8.43 0.29
CA LEU A 87 4.82 8.29 0.28
C LEU A 87 5.27 6.86 0.54
N LEU A 88 4.65 6.17 1.51
CA LEU A 88 4.90 4.75 1.78
C LEU A 88 4.59 3.88 0.56
N ALA A 89 3.40 4.06 -0.04
CA ALA A 89 3.00 3.32 -1.23
C ALA A 89 4.01 3.50 -2.38
N ARG A 90 4.47 4.74 -2.60
CA ARG A 90 5.52 5.05 -3.57
C ARG A 90 6.84 4.34 -3.26
N ASN A 91 7.29 4.39 -2.00
CA ASN A 91 8.58 3.81 -1.60
C ASN A 91 8.60 2.27 -1.72
N LEU A 92 7.45 1.64 -1.50
CA LEU A 92 7.26 0.20 -1.66
C LEU A 92 6.89 -0.20 -3.10
N GLY A 93 6.73 0.75 -4.03
CA GLY A 93 6.34 0.48 -5.42
C GLY A 93 4.95 -0.17 -5.55
N LEU A 94 4.03 0.16 -4.64
CA LEU A 94 2.71 -0.47 -4.60
C LEU A 94 1.78 0.06 -5.71
N PRO A 95 0.77 -0.72 -6.15
CA PRO A 95 -0.17 -0.30 -7.17
C PRO A 95 -0.98 0.94 -6.80
N TRP A 96 -1.29 1.80 -7.78
CA TRP A 96 -2.25 2.89 -7.61
C TRP A 96 -3.61 2.41 -7.08
N ALA A 97 -4.10 1.27 -7.59
CA ALA A 97 -5.35 0.67 -7.15
C ALA A 97 -5.36 0.35 -5.65
N ALA A 98 -4.22 -0.08 -5.07
CA ALA A 98 -4.12 -0.34 -3.64
C ALA A 98 -4.28 0.95 -2.82
N LEU A 99 -3.59 2.02 -3.21
CA LEU A 99 -3.69 3.32 -2.54
C LEU A 99 -5.09 3.92 -2.69
N ARG A 100 -5.71 3.79 -3.87
CA ARG A 100 -7.10 4.19 -4.13
C ARG A 100 -8.07 3.48 -3.19
N LEU A 101 -7.96 2.16 -3.06
CA LEU A 101 -8.80 1.35 -2.17
C LEU A 101 -8.57 1.71 -0.69
N ALA A 102 -7.33 1.97 -0.29
CA ALA A 102 -6.99 2.31 1.09
C ALA A 102 -7.61 3.64 1.54
N LEU A 103 -7.54 4.65 0.67
CA LEU A 103 -7.96 6.02 0.99
C LEU A 103 -9.39 6.34 0.56
N SER A 104 -10.05 5.44 -0.19
CA SER A 104 -11.34 5.67 -0.84
C SER A 104 -11.37 6.96 -1.68
N ASP A 105 -10.25 7.29 -2.32
CA ASP A 105 -10.07 8.55 -3.06
C ASP A 105 -10.33 8.34 -4.57
N PRO A 106 -11.45 8.85 -5.11
CA PRO A 106 -11.79 8.64 -6.50
C PRO A 106 -10.89 9.38 -7.49
N ALA A 107 -10.03 10.31 -7.04
CA ALA A 107 -9.07 11.01 -7.91
C ALA A 107 -7.81 10.18 -8.21
N LEU A 108 -7.53 9.14 -7.42
CA LEU A 108 -6.38 8.26 -7.66
C LEU A 108 -6.64 7.28 -8.82
N PRO A 109 -5.66 6.94 -9.66
CA PRO A 109 -5.85 5.93 -10.70
C PRO A 109 -6.30 4.58 -10.13
N ASP A 110 -7.18 3.88 -10.85
CA ASP A 110 -7.50 2.47 -10.62
C ASP A 110 -6.63 1.60 -11.54
N SER A 111 -5.34 1.52 -11.23
CA SER A 111 -4.33 0.84 -12.07
C SER A 111 -3.44 -0.08 -11.24
N PRO A 112 -3.00 -1.23 -11.80
CA PRO A 112 -1.94 -2.05 -11.20
C PRO A 112 -0.56 -1.39 -11.25
N ASP A 113 -0.40 -0.29 -12.02
CA ASP A 113 0.88 0.40 -12.15
C ASP A 113 1.37 0.95 -10.80
N PRO A 114 2.69 0.94 -10.55
CA PRO A 114 3.24 1.43 -9.30
C PRO A 114 3.01 2.93 -9.13
N VAL A 115 2.86 3.35 -7.88
CA VAL A 115 2.90 4.77 -7.51
C VAL A 115 4.34 5.28 -7.70
N ASP A 116 4.55 6.13 -8.71
CA ASP A 116 5.87 6.65 -9.08
C ASP A 116 6.19 8.03 -8.48
N ARG A 117 5.17 8.71 -7.95
CA ARG A 117 5.26 10.06 -7.35
C ARG A 117 4.38 10.19 -6.10
N PRO A 118 4.69 11.10 -5.16
CA PRO A 118 3.84 11.35 -4.00
C PRO A 118 2.56 12.10 -4.41
N PRO A 119 1.36 11.46 -4.41
CA PRO A 119 0.15 12.05 -4.96
C PRO A 119 -0.40 13.24 -4.16
N TYR A 120 0.00 13.35 -2.90
CA TYR A 120 -0.49 14.37 -1.96
C TYR A 120 0.61 15.30 -1.48
N GLY A 121 1.71 15.41 -2.24
CA GLY A 121 2.92 16.09 -1.78
C GLY A 121 3.62 15.32 -0.66
N LEU A 122 4.63 15.96 -0.07
CA LEU A 122 5.38 15.39 1.05
C LEU A 122 4.78 15.82 2.39
N PRO A 123 4.73 14.93 3.40
CA PRO A 123 4.38 15.32 4.76
C PRO A 123 5.29 16.45 5.27
N ALA A 124 4.78 17.31 6.16
CA ALA A 124 5.53 18.46 6.67
C ALA A 124 6.85 18.05 7.34
N TRP A 125 6.88 16.92 8.03
CA TRP A 125 8.08 16.38 8.67
C TRP A 125 9.11 15.80 7.67
N CYS A 126 8.76 15.66 6.40
CA CYS A 126 9.69 15.36 5.31
C CYS A 126 10.25 16.62 4.64
N LEU A 127 9.86 17.81 5.10
CA LEU A 127 10.29 19.09 4.54
C LEU A 127 11.13 19.85 5.57
N THR A 128 12.11 20.60 5.07
CA THR A 128 12.83 21.61 5.85
C THR A 128 11.91 22.81 6.14
N PRO A 129 12.28 23.72 7.07
CA PRO A 129 11.51 24.94 7.31
C PRO A 129 11.31 25.82 6.07
N ASP A 130 12.21 25.74 5.09
CA ASP A 130 12.10 26.41 3.77
C ASP A 130 11.38 25.55 2.71
N HIS A 131 10.59 24.54 3.14
CA HIS A 131 9.76 23.67 2.31
C HIS A 131 10.51 22.87 1.24
N LYS A 132 11.79 22.56 1.46
CA LYS A 132 12.56 21.66 0.58
C LYS A 132 12.48 20.23 1.10
N PRO A 133 12.43 19.21 0.22
CA PRO A 133 12.53 17.82 0.65
C PRO A 133 13.78 17.58 1.49
N VAL A 134 13.60 17.02 2.69
CA VAL A 134 14.71 16.57 3.52
C VAL A 134 15.39 15.42 2.79
N GLN A 135 16.66 15.60 2.43
CA GLN A 135 17.44 14.58 1.74
C GLN A 135 17.68 13.40 2.70
N GLN A 136 16.97 12.29 2.50
CA GLN A 136 17.28 11.06 3.22
C GLN A 136 18.56 10.45 2.64
N GLY A 137 19.45 9.99 3.52
CA GLY A 137 20.86 9.70 3.26
C GLY A 137 21.17 9.09 1.89
N VAL A 138 22.14 9.68 1.19
CA VAL A 138 22.67 9.12 -0.05
C VAL A 138 23.37 7.80 0.28
N PHE A 139 22.73 6.67 0.01
CA PHE A 139 23.39 5.37 0.05
C PHE A 139 24.37 5.29 -1.13
N HIS A 140 25.63 5.63 -0.87
CA HIS A 140 26.71 5.38 -1.80
C HIS A 140 27.06 3.88 -1.72
N VAL A 141 26.68 3.10 -2.74
CA VAL A 141 27.22 1.75 -2.89
C VAL A 141 28.58 1.91 -3.56
N PRO A 142 29.71 1.71 -2.85
CA PRO A 142 31.01 1.77 -3.50
C PRO A 142 31.07 0.67 -4.57
N LYS A 143 31.44 1.05 -5.81
CA LYS A 143 31.70 0.07 -6.88
C LYS A 143 32.77 -0.90 -6.37
N ARG A 144 32.42 -2.19 -6.26
CA ARG A 144 33.42 -3.25 -6.11
C ARG A 144 34.26 -3.25 -7.38
N SER A 145 35.54 -2.89 -7.25
CA SER A 145 36.55 -3.18 -8.25
C SER A 145 36.55 -4.69 -8.47
N LEU A 146 36.31 -5.12 -9.71
CA LEU A 146 36.56 -6.50 -10.15
C LEU A 146 38.06 -6.77 -10.23
#